data_AF-A0A367JJL4-F1
#
_entry.id   AF-A0A367JJL4-F1
#
_cell.length_a   1.000
_cell.length_b   1.000
_cell.length_c   1.000
_cell.angle_alpha   90.00
_cell.angle_beta   90.00
_cell.angle_gamma   90.00
#
_symmetry.space_group_name_H-M   'P 1'
#
loop_
_entity.id
_entity.type
_entity.pdbx_description
1 polymer ?
#
loop_
_entity_poly.entity_id
_entity_poly.type
_entity_poly.pdbx_seq_one_letter_code
_entity_poly.pdbx_strand_id
1 'polypeptide(L)'
;MYKLIQVKIWKTIGQVDDMLNLVLDSFIQFSIEHGIGSLQSEAMADTFVTLSNIAVRGKVMSRIRKVLQKTSFKPTRILTDHWTWNEIAVLLRLVLMLSFNNRGPVKSYVPETFHIVSLVVGAGPTLIRASVHGLVVNMAQSLCTSMPLTETNMKKLQLVLNEISDTKFRLLFGLFKPHVNAFTITPETLTDIAEPISLHALETIANTLLEVLQYSAPSPDMANAWRARWMSLVASTAFQFNPAIQPQAFVVLGCLGREEMDDDLLYQILVALRGALAIFNESDPNLVLSIMMCLKNIVESLPPDSRYLLSLFWVAVALVEINNGPIFPMAIELLLSVLRAIDTAGYFTGESIVEVLLAAREPMSHVAQQLDQLCGVNFDHFSFAVATIFLKGFRYNNGKEIIFQGLITFLDIECKHTDEINMIGSHQLGYLAGVLPLAVKNEKLKEILRLAGLLDSEAELDEDEDYTHGCIFEKLDITDQTTALLFVSTLVTQLQMADNVNQKAFIYGFLAEASSSIPTIFSTVYDTLLPKMNQAILNCTNQRLVESVKTILLAACSDPSFSDTSRKHNPSQKSLLDKAGFSALADPTFAATSTNVLQNAKLASEVIELIIA
;
A
#
# COMPACT_ATOMS: atom_id res chain seq x y z
N MET A 1 4.88 -35.21 -45.44
CA MET A 1 5.07 -36.24 -44.40
C MET A 1 4.82 -35.69 -42.99
N TYR A 2 5.49 -34.60 -42.56
CA TYR A 2 5.30 -33.99 -41.23
C TYR A 2 3.84 -33.71 -40.84
N LYS A 3 3.07 -32.99 -41.66
CA LYS A 3 1.63 -32.73 -41.41
C LYS A 3 0.76 -34.00 -41.30
N LEU A 4 1.15 -35.08 -41.99
CA LEU A 4 0.43 -36.36 -41.94
C LEU A 4 0.72 -37.10 -40.63
N ILE A 5 1.97 -37.09 -40.16
CA ILE A 5 2.38 -37.63 -38.84
C ILE A 5 1.65 -36.89 -37.72
N GLN A 6 1.64 -35.56 -37.77
CA GLN A 6 0.89 -34.68 -36.86
C GLN A 6 -0.59 -35.07 -36.76
N VAL A 7 -1.27 -35.23 -37.90
CA VAL A 7 -2.73 -35.47 -37.90
C VAL A 7 -3.12 -36.93 -37.65
N LYS A 8 -2.31 -37.91 -38.06
CA LYS A 8 -2.69 -39.34 -38.01
C LYS A 8 -2.11 -40.09 -36.81
N ILE A 9 -0.91 -39.74 -36.37
CA ILE A 9 -0.23 -40.46 -35.27
C ILE A 9 -0.52 -39.73 -33.97
N TRP A 10 -0.11 -38.47 -33.87
CA TRP A 10 -0.22 -37.71 -32.64
C TRP A 10 -1.69 -37.54 -32.21
N LYS A 11 -2.58 -37.10 -33.10
CA LYS A 11 -4.02 -37.02 -32.77
C LYS A 11 -4.61 -38.32 -32.20
N THR A 12 -4.17 -39.47 -32.70
CA THR A 12 -4.61 -40.79 -32.23
C THR A 12 -4.04 -41.12 -30.85
N ILE A 13 -2.74 -40.85 -30.63
CA ILE A 13 -2.10 -40.97 -29.31
C ILE A 13 -2.81 -40.08 -28.28
N GLY A 14 -3.21 -38.87 -28.68
CA GLY A 14 -3.96 -37.93 -27.83
C GLY A 14 -5.27 -38.51 -27.28
N GLN A 15 -5.86 -39.51 -27.93
CA GLN A 15 -7.11 -40.17 -27.51
C GLN A 15 -6.88 -41.31 -26.50
N VAL A 16 -5.64 -41.72 -26.27
CA VAL A 16 -5.28 -42.83 -25.36
C VAL A 16 -4.83 -42.26 -24.01
N ASP A 17 -5.75 -42.17 -23.04
CA ASP A 17 -5.51 -41.47 -21.77
C ASP A 17 -4.28 -41.99 -21.00
N ASP A 18 -4.07 -43.32 -20.99
CA ASP A 18 -2.97 -43.98 -20.29
C ASP A 18 -1.59 -43.56 -20.81
N MET A 19 -1.49 -43.21 -22.10
CA MET A 19 -0.23 -42.77 -22.71
C MET A 19 0.04 -41.27 -22.50
N LEU A 20 -0.97 -40.47 -22.17
CA LEU A 20 -0.84 -39.01 -22.13
C LEU A 20 0.19 -38.53 -21.10
N ASN A 21 0.28 -39.18 -19.94
CA ASN A 21 1.26 -38.79 -18.91
C ASN A 21 2.68 -39.06 -19.40
N LEU A 22 2.92 -40.23 -20.01
CA LEU A 22 4.23 -40.59 -20.54
C LEU A 22 4.65 -39.63 -21.66
N VAL A 23 3.73 -39.32 -22.58
CA VAL A 23 3.96 -38.36 -23.67
C VAL A 23 4.27 -36.97 -23.12
N LEU A 24 3.49 -36.49 -22.14
CA LEU A 24 3.70 -35.20 -21.50
C LEU A 24 5.08 -35.13 -20.83
N ASP A 25 5.44 -36.13 -20.02
CA ASP A 25 6.75 -36.17 -19.33
C ASP A 25 7.90 -36.19 -20.35
N SER A 26 7.75 -36.95 -21.45
CA SER A 26 8.76 -37.05 -22.50
C SER A 26 8.95 -35.73 -23.26
N PHE A 27 7.85 -35.05 -23.59
CA PHE A 27 7.89 -33.76 -24.30
C PHE A 27 8.48 -32.67 -23.42
N ILE A 28 8.07 -32.61 -22.15
CA ILE A 28 8.61 -31.64 -21.19
C ILE A 28 10.11 -31.87 -21.00
N GLN A 29 10.53 -33.11 -20.74
CA GLN A 29 11.93 -33.45 -20.53
C GLN A 29 12.78 -33.07 -21.76
N PHE A 30 12.33 -33.44 -22.96
CA PHE A 30 13.01 -33.11 -24.21
C PHE A 30 13.13 -31.60 -24.45
N SER A 31 12.06 -30.84 -24.15
CA SER A 31 12.07 -29.37 -24.22
C SER A 31 13.02 -28.74 -23.20
N ILE A 32 13.12 -29.29 -21.99
CA ILE A 32 14.07 -28.83 -20.95
C ILE A 32 15.52 -29.05 -21.42
N GLU A 33 15.83 -30.23 -21.96
CA GLU A 33 17.19 -30.60 -22.41
C GLU A 33 17.71 -29.70 -23.54
N HIS A 34 16.83 -29.27 -24.44
CA HIS A 34 17.20 -28.42 -25.58
C HIS A 34 17.05 -26.92 -25.29
N GLY A 35 16.45 -26.56 -24.16
CA GLY A 35 16.19 -25.18 -23.77
C GLY A 35 14.95 -24.58 -24.44
N ILE A 36 14.33 -23.64 -23.74
CA ILE A 36 13.13 -22.93 -24.19
C ILE A 36 13.42 -22.03 -25.39
N GLY A 37 12.47 -21.97 -26.34
CA GLY A 37 12.61 -21.20 -27.59
C GLY A 37 13.54 -21.84 -28.62
N SER A 38 14.16 -22.99 -28.33
CA SER A 38 14.87 -23.78 -29.35
C SER A 38 13.90 -24.34 -30.39
N LEU A 39 14.41 -24.62 -31.60
CA LEU A 39 13.62 -25.26 -32.66
C LEU A 39 13.00 -26.59 -32.19
N GLN A 40 13.72 -27.33 -31.36
CA GLN A 40 13.31 -28.59 -30.77
C GLN A 40 12.15 -28.41 -29.79
N SER A 41 12.26 -27.45 -28.87
CA SER A 41 11.20 -27.16 -27.90
C SER A 41 9.95 -26.61 -28.60
N GLU A 42 10.09 -25.74 -29.59
CA GLU A 42 8.96 -25.21 -30.35
C GLU A 42 8.30 -26.28 -31.22
N ALA A 43 9.07 -27.21 -31.80
CA ALA A 43 8.51 -28.36 -32.50
C ALA A 43 7.69 -29.27 -31.56
N MET A 44 8.14 -29.46 -30.31
CA MET A 44 7.34 -30.18 -29.31
C MET A 44 6.06 -29.43 -28.98
N ALA A 45 6.12 -28.12 -28.79
CA ALA A 45 4.96 -27.29 -28.49
C ALA A 45 3.92 -27.31 -29.62
N ASP A 46 4.36 -27.16 -30.88
CA ASP A 46 3.51 -27.28 -32.07
C ASP A 46 2.89 -28.66 -32.20
N THR A 47 3.67 -29.71 -31.94
CA THR A 47 3.17 -31.09 -31.94
C THR A 47 2.10 -31.27 -30.87
N PHE A 48 2.30 -30.68 -29.70
CA PHE A 48 1.39 -30.77 -28.57
C PHE A 48 0.01 -30.15 -28.87
N VAL A 49 -0.07 -29.13 -29.73
CA VAL A 49 -1.35 -28.58 -30.22
C VAL A 49 -2.18 -29.63 -30.96
N THR A 50 -1.55 -30.56 -31.67
CA THR A 50 -2.25 -31.61 -32.42
C THR A 50 -2.80 -32.72 -31.53
N LEU A 51 -2.21 -32.89 -30.33
CA LEU A 51 -2.68 -33.78 -29.26
C LEU A 51 -3.86 -33.18 -28.48
N SER A 52 -4.07 -31.87 -28.61
CA SER A 52 -4.95 -31.10 -27.73
C SER A 52 -6.40 -31.62 -27.71
N ASN A 53 -6.83 -32.03 -26.52
CA ASN A 53 -8.22 -32.30 -26.18
C ASN A 53 -8.46 -31.89 -24.71
N ILE A 54 -9.68 -32.12 -24.21
CA ILE A 54 -10.07 -31.74 -22.84
C ILE A 54 -9.16 -32.39 -21.79
N ALA A 55 -8.87 -33.68 -21.93
CA ALA A 55 -8.02 -34.43 -20.99
C ALA A 55 -6.57 -33.93 -21.01
N VAL A 56 -5.99 -33.73 -22.21
CA VAL A 56 -4.63 -33.19 -22.37
C VAL A 56 -4.49 -31.81 -21.74
N ARG A 57 -5.43 -30.91 -22.00
CA ARG A 57 -5.44 -29.56 -21.39
C ARG A 57 -5.54 -29.63 -19.87
N GLY A 58 -6.42 -30.50 -19.35
CA GLY A 58 -6.56 -30.73 -17.91
C GLY A 58 -5.29 -31.27 -17.26
N LYS A 59 -4.59 -32.22 -17.92
CA LYS A 59 -3.31 -32.77 -17.44
C LYS A 59 -2.20 -31.71 -17.42
N VAL A 60 -2.06 -30.89 -18.47
CA VAL A 60 -1.09 -29.78 -18.49
C VAL A 60 -1.40 -28.75 -17.40
N MET A 61 -2.66 -28.33 -17.28
CA MET A 61 -3.11 -27.38 -16.28
C MET A 61 -2.90 -27.90 -14.85
N SER A 62 -3.12 -29.20 -14.63
CA SER A 62 -2.79 -29.82 -13.35
C SER A 62 -1.28 -29.91 -13.11
N ARG A 63 -0.47 -30.17 -14.14
CA ARG A 63 0.98 -30.29 -14.01
C ARG A 63 1.60 -28.97 -13.62
N ILE A 64 1.29 -27.88 -14.31
CA ILE A 64 1.84 -26.56 -14.00
C ILE A 64 1.46 -26.08 -12.59
N ARG A 65 0.22 -26.29 -12.15
CA ARG A 65 -0.19 -25.98 -10.77
C ARG A 65 0.63 -26.77 -9.74
N LYS A 66 0.81 -28.08 -9.96
CA LYS A 66 1.63 -28.92 -9.08
C LYS A 66 3.09 -28.47 -9.06
N VAL A 67 3.65 -28.06 -10.20
CA VAL A 67 5.05 -27.60 -10.29
C VAL A 67 5.20 -26.22 -9.62
N LEU A 68 4.23 -25.32 -9.76
CA LEU A 68 4.21 -24.06 -9.01
C LEU A 68 4.12 -24.32 -7.50
N GLN A 69 3.24 -25.23 -7.04
CA GLN A 69 3.21 -25.65 -5.63
C GLN A 69 4.55 -26.22 -5.15
N LYS A 70 5.29 -26.93 -6.02
CA LYS A 70 6.63 -27.45 -5.68
C LYS A 70 7.66 -26.37 -5.37
N THR A 71 7.43 -25.11 -5.79
CA THR A 71 8.36 -24.00 -5.50
C THR A 71 8.41 -23.60 -4.02
N SER A 72 7.45 -24.05 -3.22
CA SER A 72 7.49 -23.95 -1.76
C SER A 72 8.51 -24.89 -1.10
N PHE A 73 9.00 -25.92 -1.82
CA PHE A 73 10.00 -26.85 -1.32
C PHE A 73 11.40 -26.38 -1.72
N LYS A 74 12.21 -25.99 -0.74
CA LYS A 74 13.49 -25.27 -0.94
C LYS A 74 13.27 -23.95 -1.69
N PRO A 75 12.43 -23.06 -1.12
CA PRO A 75 12.01 -21.86 -1.82
C PRO A 75 13.20 -20.92 -2.05
N THR A 76 13.17 -20.24 -3.19
CA THR A 76 14.11 -19.18 -3.57
C THR A 76 13.40 -17.82 -3.51
N ARG A 77 14.16 -16.72 -3.45
CA ARG A 77 13.58 -15.37 -3.52
C ARG A 77 13.12 -14.99 -4.92
N ILE A 78 13.81 -15.51 -5.93
CA ILE A 78 13.49 -15.28 -7.34
C ILE A 78 13.03 -16.59 -7.94
N LEU A 79 11.89 -16.58 -8.64
CA LEU A 79 11.28 -17.77 -9.21
C LEU A 79 12.20 -18.46 -10.25
N THR A 80 12.97 -17.68 -11.00
CA THR A 80 13.89 -18.17 -12.05
C THR A 80 15.06 -18.97 -11.51
N ASP A 81 15.42 -18.76 -10.24
CA ASP A 81 16.54 -19.45 -9.59
C ASP A 81 16.12 -20.81 -9.03
N HIS A 82 14.81 -21.08 -8.98
CA HIS A 82 14.29 -22.33 -8.47
C HIS A 82 14.55 -23.48 -9.46
N TRP A 83 14.88 -24.67 -8.94
CA TRP A 83 15.22 -25.84 -9.77
C TRP A 83 14.09 -26.32 -10.71
N THR A 84 12.84 -25.96 -10.41
CA THR A 84 11.68 -26.25 -11.29
C THR A 84 11.45 -25.21 -12.38
N TRP A 85 12.20 -24.10 -12.41
CA TRP A 85 11.93 -22.98 -13.31
C TRP A 85 11.83 -23.40 -14.78
N ASN A 86 12.77 -24.21 -15.26
CA ASN A 86 12.76 -24.66 -16.66
C ASN A 86 11.49 -25.46 -17.01
N GLU A 87 11.00 -26.28 -16.07
CA GLU A 87 9.73 -26.99 -16.23
C GLU A 87 8.54 -26.02 -16.27
N ILE A 88 8.53 -25.01 -15.39
CA ILE A 88 7.51 -23.94 -15.38
C ILE A 88 7.50 -23.20 -16.72
N ALA A 89 8.67 -22.78 -17.20
CA ALA A 89 8.85 -22.04 -18.43
C ALA A 89 8.31 -22.83 -19.65
N VAL A 90 8.67 -24.11 -19.77
CA VAL A 90 8.16 -25.00 -20.82
C VAL A 90 6.65 -25.17 -20.71
N LEU A 91 6.12 -25.40 -19.50
CA LEU A 91 4.69 -25.56 -19.29
C LEU A 91 3.90 -24.29 -19.63
N LEU A 92 4.40 -23.10 -19.28
CA LEU A 92 3.78 -21.83 -19.67
C LEU A 92 3.70 -21.69 -21.20
N ARG A 93 4.77 -22.09 -21.90
CA ARG A 93 4.80 -22.11 -23.37
C ARG A 93 3.76 -23.09 -23.93
N LEU A 94 3.65 -24.30 -23.38
CA LEU A 94 2.65 -25.29 -23.78
C LEU A 94 1.22 -24.81 -23.51
N VAL A 95 0.97 -24.21 -22.35
CA VAL A 95 -0.35 -23.66 -22.00
C VAL A 95 -0.75 -22.55 -22.97
N LEU A 96 0.18 -21.67 -23.35
CA LEU A 96 -0.07 -20.67 -24.40
C LEU A 96 -0.43 -21.36 -25.72
N MET A 97 0.34 -22.33 -26.20
CA MET A 97 0.04 -22.99 -27.48
C MET A 97 -1.33 -23.69 -27.47
N LEU A 98 -1.72 -24.26 -26.34
CA LEU A 98 -3.02 -24.92 -26.16
C LEU A 98 -4.19 -23.95 -25.99
N SER A 99 -3.92 -22.67 -25.69
CA SER A 99 -4.95 -21.65 -25.53
C SER A 99 -5.53 -21.17 -26.87
N PHE A 100 -4.82 -21.39 -27.99
CA PHE A 100 -5.33 -21.07 -29.32
C PHE A 100 -6.52 -21.96 -29.69
N ASN A 101 -7.60 -21.34 -30.18
CA ASN A 101 -8.82 -22.03 -30.61
C ASN A 101 -9.39 -22.98 -29.54
N ASN A 102 -9.57 -22.47 -28.31
CA ASN A 102 -10.18 -23.22 -27.22
C ASN A 102 -11.70 -23.39 -27.48
N ARG A 103 -12.08 -24.30 -28.40
CA ARG A 103 -13.49 -24.64 -28.71
C ARG A 103 -14.10 -25.68 -27.75
N GLY A 104 -13.36 -26.08 -26.72
CA GLY A 104 -13.81 -27.00 -25.66
C GLY A 104 -14.51 -26.24 -24.52
N PRO A 105 -14.73 -26.84 -23.34
CA PRO A 105 -15.25 -26.13 -22.18
C PRO A 105 -14.17 -25.18 -21.63
N VAL A 106 -14.00 -24.02 -22.28
CA VAL A 106 -13.15 -22.89 -21.82
C VAL A 106 -13.43 -22.59 -20.34
N LYS A 107 -14.71 -22.75 -19.97
CA LYS A 107 -15.30 -22.56 -18.66
C LYS A 107 -14.56 -23.22 -17.49
N SER A 108 -13.95 -24.39 -17.71
CA SER A 108 -13.38 -25.19 -16.62
C SER A 108 -11.96 -24.78 -16.22
N TYR A 109 -11.34 -23.86 -16.97
CA TYR A 109 -9.93 -23.50 -16.78
C TYR A 109 -9.69 -22.00 -16.54
N VAL A 110 -10.73 -21.17 -16.57
CA VAL A 110 -10.59 -19.72 -16.35
C VAL A 110 -9.93 -19.41 -15.01
N PRO A 111 -10.39 -19.96 -13.87
CA PRO A 111 -9.76 -19.68 -12.57
C PRO A 111 -8.31 -20.18 -12.49
N GLU A 112 -8.04 -21.39 -13.01
CA GLU A 112 -6.69 -21.96 -13.01
C GLU A 112 -5.72 -21.14 -13.88
N THR A 113 -6.15 -20.66 -15.05
CA THR A 113 -5.34 -19.81 -15.91
C THR A 113 -5.04 -18.48 -15.23
N PHE A 114 -6.03 -17.82 -14.63
CA PHE A 114 -5.81 -16.53 -13.96
C PHE A 114 -4.93 -16.67 -12.72
N HIS A 115 -5.09 -17.76 -11.96
CA HIS A 115 -4.17 -18.11 -10.89
C HIS A 115 -2.73 -18.23 -11.38
N ILE A 116 -2.47 -19.05 -12.41
CA ILE A 116 -1.12 -19.23 -12.96
C ILE A 116 -0.55 -17.91 -13.45
N VAL A 117 -1.30 -17.18 -14.28
CA VAL A 117 -0.89 -15.88 -14.81
C VAL A 117 -0.46 -14.98 -13.66
N SER A 118 -1.31 -14.81 -12.65
CA SER A 118 -1.08 -13.90 -11.53
C SER A 118 0.19 -14.23 -10.71
N LEU A 119 0.55 -15.51 -10.59
CA LEU A 119 1.75 -15.94 -9.87
C LEU A 119 3.05 -15.77 -10.67
N VAL A 120 2.98 -15.73 -12.00
CA VAL A 120 4.17 -15.71 -12.87
C VAL A 120 4.31 -14.44 -13.71
N VAL A 121 3.45 -13.44 -13.50
CA VAL A 121 3.58 -12.14 -14.19
C VAL A 121 4.97 -11.57 -13.93
N GLY A 122 5.63 -11.11 -14.99
CA GLY A 122 6.94 -10.47 -14.88
C GLY A 122 8.10 -11.46 -14.68
N ALA A 123 7.84 -12.75 -14.48
CA ALA A 123 8.89 -13.73 -14.24
C ALA A 123 9.62 -14.13 -15.53
N GLY A 124 10.95 -14.23 -15.44
CA GLY A 124 11.78 -14.79 -16.50
C GLY A 124 12.02 -13.87 -17.70
N PRO A 125 12.57 -14.43 -18.79
CA PRO A 125 12.95 -13.65 -19.95
C PRO A 125 11.72 -13.18 -20.75
N THR A 126 11.94 -12.22 -21.65
CA THR A 126 10.87 -11.58 -22.46
C THR A 126 9.98 -12.58 -23.18
N LEU A 127 10.51 -13.70 -23.67
CA LEU A 127 9.73 -14.76 -24.29
C LEU A 127 8.66 -15.34 -23.33
N ILE A 128 9.00 -15.55 -22.06
CA ILE A 128 8.06 -16.06 -21.06
C ILE A 128 7.04 -14.99 -20.68
N ARG A 129 7.49 -13.76 -20.41
CA ARG A 129 6.59 -12.64 -20.10
C ARG A 129 5.58 -12.40 -21.23
N ALA A 130 6.04 -12.46 -22.48
CA ALA A 130 5.18 -12.36 -23.65
C ALA A 130 4.24 -13.56 -23.79
N SER A 131 4.67 -14.76 -23.38
CA SER A 131 3.82 -15.95 -23.36
C SER A 131 2.69 -15.84 -22.33
N VAL A 132 2.98 -15.30 -21.15
CA VAL A 132 1.98 -15.03 -20.10
C VAL A 132 0.98 -13.97 -20.56
N HIS A 133 1.45 -12.86 -21.14
CA HIS A 133 0.57 -11.85 -21.73
C HIS A 133 -0.31 -12.42 -22.86
N GLY A 134 0.29 -13.16 -23.79
CA GLY A 134 -0.43 -13.82 -24.88
C GLY A 134 -1.48 -14.82 -24.40
N LEU A 135 -1.23 -15.50 -23.28
CA LEU A 135 -2.21 -16.41 -22.66
C LEU A 135 -3.45 -15.65 -22.17
N VAL A 136 -3.27 -14.46 -21.57
CA VAL A 136 -4.38 -13.60 -21.15
C VAL A 136 -5.20 -13.13 -22.36
N VAL A 137 -4.53 -12.63 -23.41
CA VAL A 137 -5.19 -12.21 -24.65
C VAL A 137 -5.99 -13.35 -25.26
N ASN A 138 -5.38 -14.54 -25.38
CA ASN A 138 -6.04 -15.71 -25.95
C ASN A 138 -7.23 -16.19 -25.10
N MET A 139 -7.11 -16.11 -23.77
CA MET A 139 -8.22 -16.46 -22.87
C MET A 139 -9.39 -15.48 -23.04
N ALA A 140 -9.14 -14.17 -22.99
CA ALA A 140 -10.17 -13.15 -23.20
C ALA A 140 -10.83 -13.29 -24.58
N GLN A 141 -10.04 -13.48 -25.65
CA GLN A 141 -10.57 -13.71 -27.00
C GLN A 141 -11.39 -15.01 -27.11
N SER A 142 -10.96 -16.08 -26.47
CA SER A 142 -11.72 -17.34 -26.43
C SER A 142 -13.05 -17.15 -25.71
N LEU A 143 -13.06 -16.40 -24.61
CA LEU A 143 -14.28 -16.08 -23.87
C LEU A 143 -15.25 -15.21 -24.69
N CYS A 144 -14.75 -14.23 -25.45
CA CYS A 144 -15.56 -13.43 -26.38
C CYS A 144 -16.28 -14.28 -27.44
N THR A 145 -15.67 -15.38 -27.88
CA THR A 145 -16.13 -16.15 -29.04
C THR A 145 -16.85 -17.45 -28.71
N SER A 146 -16.68 -17.98 -27.49
CA SER A 146 -17.19 -19.30 -27.09
C SER A 146 -18.33 -19.25 -26.06
N MET A 147 -18.53 -18.11 -25.39
CA MET A 147 -19.48 -18.00 -24.29
C MET A 147 -20.83 -17.42 -24.75
N PRO A 148 -21.97 -17.94 -24.25
CA PRO A 148 -23.28 -17.37 -24.52
C PRO A 148 -23.49 -16.11 -23.67
N LEU A 149 -22.92 -14.99 -24.12
CA LEU A 149 -22.95 -13.71 -23.41
C LEU A 149 -24.10 -12.81 -23.87
N THR A 150 -24.52 -11.90 -23.00
CA THR A 150 -25.41 -10.79 -23.39
C THR A 150 -24.65 -9.80 -24.29
N GLU A 151 -25.35 -9.04 -25.13
CA GLU A 151 -24.70 -8.03 -25.99
C GLU A 151 -23.92 -6.99 -25.17
N THR A 152 -24.44 -6.61 -24.00
CA THR A 152 -23.78 -5.66 -23.09
C THR A 152 -22.47 -6.22 -22.57
N ASN A 153 -22.47 -7.44 -22.04
CA ASN A 153 -21.26 -8.06 -21.52
C ASN A 153 -20.26 -8.36 -22.64
N MET A 154 -20.73 -8.74 -23.83
CA MET A 154 -19.87 -8.92 -25.00
C MET A 154 -19.14 -7.63 -25.38
N LYS A 155 -19.83 -6.48 -25.43
CA LYS A 155 -19.20 -5.18 -25.70
C LYS A 155 -18.19 -4.80 -24.62
N LYS A 156 -18.53 -4.97 -23.34
CA LYS A 156 -17.60 -4.71 -22.23
C LYS A 156 -16.35 -5.59 -22.32
N LEU A 157 -16.51 -6.89 -22.57
CA LEU A 157 -15.41 -7.82 -22.71
C LEU A 157 -14.52 -7.51 -23.92
N GLN A 158 -15.10 -7.03 -25.03
CA GLN A 158 -14.33 -6.54 -26.18
C GLN A 158 -13.51 -5.28 -25.86
N LEU A 159 -14.05 -4.36 -25.05
CA LEU A 159 -13.29 -3.19 -24.57
C LEU A 159 -12.11 -3.61 -23.71
N VAL A 160 -12.33 -4.52 -22.75
CA VAL A 160 -11.28 -5.07 -21.90
C VAL A 160 -10.22 -5.80 -22.74
N LEU A 161 -10.63 -6.56 -23.76
CA LEU A 161 -9.70 -7.22 -24.68
C LEU A 161 -8.82 -6.20 -25.45
N ASN A 162 -9.42 -5.09 -25.90
CA ASN A 162 -8.68 -4.02 -26.57
C ASN A 162 -7.66 -3.36 -25.62
N GLU A 163 -8.05 -3.15 -24.36
CA GLU A 163 -7.16 -2.63 -23.32
C GLU A 163 -5.98 -3.58 -23.05
N ILE A 164 -6.26 -4.87 -22.84
CA ILE A 164 -5.23 -5.89 -22.60
C ILE A 164 -4.23 -5.97 -23.77
N SER A 165 -4.70 -5.70 -24.99
CA SER A 165 -3.89 -5.72 -26.20
C SER A 165 -3.07 -4.44 -26.42
N ASP A 166 -3.36 -3.36 -25.71
CA ASP A 166 -2.67 -2.07 -25.86
C ASP A 166 -1.23 -2.12 -25.32
N THR A 167 -0.42 -1.21 -25.85
CA THR A 167 0.99 -1.04 -25.45
C THR A 167 1.13 -0.71 -23.97
N LYS A 168 0.23 0.10 -23.39
CA LYS A 168 0.29 0.46 -21.96
C LYS A 168 0.10 -0.77 -21.06
N PHE A 169 -0.87 -1.62 -21.37
CA PHE A 169 -1.14 -2.82 -20.57
C PHE A 169 -0.01 -3.84 -20.67
N ARG A 170 0.65 -3.94 -21.83
CA ARG A 170 1.84 -4.78 -22.02
C ARG A 170 3.01 -4.38 -21.11
N LEU A 171 3.14 -3.10 -20.74
CA LEU A 171 4.16 -2.66 -19.78
C LEU A 171 3.97 -3.28 -18.40
N LEU A 172 2.74 -3.58 -17.99
CA LEU A 172 2.44 -4.25 -16.72
C LEU A 172 3.01 -5.67 -16.66
N PHE A 173 3.28 -6.29 -17.82
CA PHE A 173 3.93 -7.59 -17.95
C PHE A 173 5.45 -7.50 -18.13
N GLY A 174 6.04 -6.29 -18.05
CA GLY A 174 7.47 -6.07 -18.32
C GLY A 174 7.84 -6.19 -19.81
N LEU A 175 6.93 -5.85 -20.71
CA LEU A 175 7.14 -5.89 -22.17
C LEU A 175 7.38 -4.47 -22.73
N PHE A 176 8.61 -3.97 -22.56
CA PHE A 176 8.98 -2.61 -22.93
C PHE A 176 9.26 -2.42 -24.44
N LYS A 177 9.63 -3.49 -25.15
CA LYS A 177 9.99 -3.41 -26.56
C LYS A 177 8.74 -3.43 -27.46
N PRO A 178 8.55 -2.43 -28.34
CA PRO A 178 7.44 -2.44 -29.28
C PRO A 178 7.53 -3.65 -30.22
N HIS A 179 6.38 -4.21 -30.58
CA HIS A 179 6.23 -5.35 -31.52
C HIS A 179 6.79 -6.73 -31.09
N VAL A 180 7.45 -6.88 -29.94
CA VAL A 180 7.88 -8.20 -29.44
C VAL A 180 6.70 -8.99 -28.89
N ASN A 181 6.31 -10.09 -29.54
CA ASN A 181 5.23 -10.95 -29.08
C ASN A 181 5.74 -12.35 -28.68
N ALA A 182 4.84 -13.21 -28.21
CA ALA A 182 5.17 -14.56 -27.76
C ALA A 182 5.75 -15.49 -28.84
N PHE A 183 5.82 -15.06 -30.10
CA PHE A 183 6.38 -15.81 -31.23
C PHE A 183 7.64 -15.17 -31.81
N THR A 184 8.04 -14.02 -31.28
CA THR A 184 9.31 -13.36 -31.63
C THR A 184 10.43 -14.00 -30.82
N ILE A 185 11.05 -15.05 -31.35
CA ILE A 185 12.17 -15.74 -30.69
C ILE A 185 13.49 -15.22 -31.25
N THR A 186 14.19 -14.43 -30.45
CA THR A 186 15.55 -13.93 -30.73
C THR A 186 16.44 -14.17 -29.50
N PRO A 187 17.78 -14.17 -29.66
CA PRO A 187 18.70 -14.30 -28.52
C PRO A 187 18.39 -13.32 -27.40
N GLU A 188 18.03 -12.07 -27.73
CA GLU A 188 17.63 -11.06 -26.75
C GLU A 188 16.40 -11.48 -25.96
N THR A 189 15.35 -12.00 -26.62
CA THR A 189 14.11 -12.38 -25.93
C THR A 189 14.27 -13.58 -24.99
N LEU A 190 15.37 -14.33 -25.11
CA LEU A 190 15.69 -15.50 -24.29
C LEU A 190 16.53 -15.15 -23.06
N THR A 191 17.27 -14.04 -23.10
CA THR A 191 18.22 -13.64 -22.04
C THR A 191 17.84 -12.34 -21.34
N ASP A 192 16.87 -11.59 -21.85
CA ASP A 192 16.43 -10.31 -21.31
C ASP A 192 15.70 -10.45 -19.96
N ILE A 193 16.47 -10.31 -18.89
CA ILE A 193 15.99 -10.25 -17.50
C ILE A 193 15.51 -8.82 -17.25
N ALA A 194 14.20 -8.63 -17.20
CA ALA A 194 13.62 -7.34 -16.79
C ALA A 194 13.69 -7.17 -15.29
N GLU A 195 13.64 -5.90 -14.85
CA GLU A 195 13.37 -5.58 -13.45
C GLU A 195 12.04 -6.21 -13.00
N PRO A 196 11.93 -6.62 -11.72
CA PRO A 196 10.68 -7.10 -11.16
C PRO A 196 9.56 -6.07 -11.38
N ILE A 197 8.40 -6.55 -11.82
CA ILE A 197 7.22 -5.69 -11.94
C ILE A 197 6.77 -5.21 -10.55
N SER A 198 6.18 -4.01 -10.48
CA SER A 198 5.63 -3.50 -9.23
C SER A 198 4.39 -4.29 -8.80
N LEU A 199 4.16 -4.40 -7.50
CA LEU A 199 2.95 -5.05 -6.96
C LEU A 199 1.66 -4.32 -7.39
N HIS A 200 1.71 -3.00 -7.60
CA HIS A 200 0.61 -2.23 -8.18
C HIS A 200 0.31 -2.63 -9.63
N ALA A 201 1.32 -2.96 -10.44
CA ALA A 201 1.08 -3.47 -11.79
C ALA A 201 0.33 -4.81 -11.75
N LEU A 202 0.68 -5.68 -10.79
CA LEU A 202 -0.05 -6.93 -10.56
C LEU A 202 -1.48 -6.67 -10.06
N GLU A 203 -1.69 -5.72 -9.16
CA GLU A 203 -3.03 -5.32 -8.70
C GLU A 203 -3.91 -4.88 -9.88
N THR A 204 -3.39 -4.03 -10.78
CA THR A 204 -4.08 -3.64 -12.01
C THR A 204 -4.42 -4.85 -12.87
N ILE A 205 -3.47 -5.76 -13.10
CA ILE A 205 -3.72 -6.99 -13.87
C ILE A 205 -4.80 -7.84 -13.20
N ALA A 206 -4.74 -8.05 -11.89
CA ALA A 206 -5.71 -8.86 -11.15
C ALA A 206 -7.12 -8.29 -11.24
N ASN A 207 -7.27 -6.95 -11.12
CA ASN A 207 -8.56 -6.28 -11.29
C ASN A 207 -9.09 -6.42 -12.74
N THR A 208 -8.23 -6.27 -13.76
CA THR A 208 -8.64 -6.51 -15.15
C THR A 208 -9.05 -7.97 -15.38
N LEU A 209 -8.35 -8.94 -14.78
CA LEU A 209 -8.74 -10.35 -14.86
C LEU A 209 -10.07 -10.64 -14.15
N LEU A 210 -10.37 -9.94 -13.05
CA LEU A 210 -11.68 -9.98 -12.40
C LEU A 210 -12.78 -9.43 -13.31
N GLU A 211 -12.53 -8.35 -14.04
CA GLU A 211 -13.48 -7.84 -15.04
C GLU A 211 -13.70 -8.85 -16.18
N VAL A 212 -12.64 -9.47 -16.69
CA VAL A 212 -12.75 -10.54 -17.70
C VAL A 212 -13.61 -11.68 -17.14
N LEU A 213 -13.36 -12.12 -15.91
CA LEU A 213 -14.12 -13.17 -15.23
C LEU A 213 -15.61 -12.81 -15.14
N GLN A 214 -15.91 -11.59 -14.68
CA GLN A 214 -17.27 -11.09 -14.47
C GLN A 214 -18.05 -10.95 -15.78
N TYR A 215 -17.45 -10.34 -16.81
CA TYR A 215 -18.12 -10.10 -18.09
C TYR A 215 -18.21 -11.36 -18.96
N SER A 216 -17.33 -12.34 -18.76
CA SER A 216 -17.35 -13.59 -19.52
C SER A 216 -18.21 -14.70 -18.89
N ALA A 217 -18.71 -14.50 -17.67
CA ALA A 217 -19.62 -15.44 -17.04
C ALA A 217 -21.04 -15.33 -17.65
N PRO A 218 -21.69 -16.44 -18.04
CA PRO A 218 -23.07 -16.44 -18.54
C PRO A 218 -24.11 -16.10 -17.48
N SER A 219 -23.78 -16.31 -16.20
CA SER A 219 -24.64 -16.06 -15.05
C SER A 219 -23.81 -15.56 -13.85
N PRO A 220 -24.43 -14.82 -12.92
CA PRO A 220 -23.75 -14.37 -11.70
C PRO A 220 -23.24 -15.54 -10.85
N ASP A 221 -24.00 -16.64 -10.75
CA ASP A 221 -23.58 -17.85 -10.03
C ASP A 221 -22.28 -18.43 -10.58
N MET A 222 -22.11 -18.37 -11.91
CA MET A 222 -20.91 -18.86 -12.57
C MET A 222 -19.71 -17.94 -12.33
N ALA A 223 -19.93 -16.62 -12.32
CA ALA A 223 -18.89 -15.65 -11.94
C ALA A 223 -18.43 -15.90 -10.49
N ASN A 224 -19.38 -16.04 -9.56
CA ASN A 224 -19.09 -16.31 -8.16
C ASN A 224 -18.35 -17.64 -7.97
N ALA A 225 -18.77 -18.70 -8.67
CA ALA A 225 -18.07 -19.99 -8.63
C ALA A 225 -16.62 -19.90 -9.15
N TRP A 226 -16.39 -19.12 -10.21
CA TRP A 226 -15.05 -18.88 -10.73
C TRP A 226 -14.19 -18.03 -9.77
N ARG A 227 -14.75 -16.97 -9.20
CA ARG A 227 -14.09 -16.12 -8.21
C ARG A 227 -13.69 -16.93 -6.97
N ALA A 228 -14.63 -17.68 -6.39
CA ALA A 228 -14.38 -18.54 -5.24
C ALA A 228 -13.32 -19.61 -5.53
N ARG A 229 -13.35 -20.21 -6.73
CA ARG A 229 -12.31 -21.17 -7.14
C ARG A 229 -10.94 -20.51 -7.25
N TRP A 230 -10.85 -19.31 -7.84
CA TRP A 230 -9.59 -18.58 -7.94
C TRP A 230 -9.07 -18.18 -6.55
N MET A 231 -9.94 -17.70 -5.67
CA MET A 231 -9.63 -17.36 -4.28
C MET A 231 -9.07 -18.58 -3.53
N SER A 232 -9.70 -19.75 -3.64
CA SER A 232 -9.21 -21.00 -3.02
C SER A 232 -7.80 -21.39 -3.49
N LEU A 233 -7.52 -21.26 -4.80
CA LEU A 233 -6.19 -21.54 -5.35
C LEU A 233 -5.14 -20.55 -4.81
N VAL A 234 -5.47 -19.26 -4.81
CA VAL A 234 -4.57 -18.20 -4.35
C VAL A 234 -4.31 -18.31 -2.84
N ALA A 235 -5.33 -18.55 -2.03
CA ALA A 235 -5.19 -18.76 -0.59
C ALA A 235 -4.25 -19.93 -0.28
N SER A 236 -4.34 -21.04 -1.03
CA SER A 236 -3.43 -22.19 -0.86
C SER A 236 -1.96 -21.86 -1.12
N THR A 237 -1.69 -20.84 -1.94
CA THR A 237 -0.33 -20.33 -2.20
C THR A 237 0.08 -19.24 -1.22
N ALA A 238 -0.83 -18.32 -0.86
CA ALA A 238 -0.57 -17.18 0.02
C ALA A 238 -0.15 -17.62 1.43
N PHE A 239 -0.78 -18.67 1.96
CA PHE A 239 -0.49 -19.19 3.30
C PHE A 239 0.57 -20.30 3.34
N GLN A 240 1.31 -20.47 2.24
CA GLN A 240 2.47 -21.35 2.18
C GLN A 240 3.73 -20.52 1.96
N PHE A 241 4.73 -20.66 2.84
CA PHE A 241 5.96 -19.88 2.74
C PHE A 241 6.65 -20.09 1.38
N ASN A 242 6.72 -19.02 0.59
CA ASN A 242 7.30 -19.03 -0.75
C ASN A 242 7.65 -17.60 -1.21
N PRO A 243 8.79 -17.04 -0.81
CA PRO A 243 9.15 -15.65 -1.09
C PRO A 243 9.07 -15.23 -2.58
N ALA A 244 9.22 -16.15 -3.53
CA ALA A 244 9.16 -15.83 -4.97
C ALA A 244 7.76 -15.50 -5.51
N ILE A 245 6.71 -16.18 -5.01
CA ILE A 245 5.33 -16.08 -5.55
C ILE A 245 4.27 -15.75 -4.49
N GLN A 246 4.63 -15.81 -3.21
CA GLN A 246 3.73 -15.51 -2.09
C GLN A 246 3.29 -14.04 -2.07
N PRO A 247 4.16 -13.04 -2.36
CA PRO A 247 3.70 -11.64 -2.45
C PRO A 247 2.62 -11.44 -3.51
N GLN A 248 2.78 -12.09 -4.67
CA GLN A 248 1.81 -12.04 -5.77
C GLN A 248 0.47 -12.65 -5.34
N ALA A 249 0.52 -13.76 -4.59
CA ALA A 249 -0.68 -14.40 -4.06
C ALA A 249 -1.45 -13.48 -3.10
N PHE A 250 -0.78 -12.73 -2.21
CA PHE A 250 -1.46 -11.80 -1.30
C PHE A 250 -2.12 -10.63 -2.03
N VAL A 251 -1.46 -10.02 -3.02
CA VAL A 251 -2.07 -8.94 -3.83
C VAL A 251 -3.36 -9.43 -4.48
N VAL A 252 -3.34 -10.62 -5.09
CA VAL A 252 -4.51 -11.21 -5.76
C VAL A 252 -5.59 -11.59 -4.75
N LEU A 253 -5.21 -12.14 -3.58
CA LEU A 253 -6.15 -12.46 -2.51
C LEU A 253 -6.92 -11.20 -2.06
N GLY A 254 -6.23 -10.07 -1.89
CA GLY A 254 -6.85 -8.78 -1.57
C GLY A 254 -7.85 -8.32 -2.62
N CYS A 255 -7.50 -8.44 -3.91
CA CYS A 255 -8.42 -8.08 -5.00
C CYS A 255 -9.69 -8.95 -5.01
N LEU A 256 -9.55 -10.25 -4.73
CA LEU A 256 -10.66 -11.21 -4.72
C LEU A 256 -11.56 -11.09 -3.48
N GLY A 257 -11.01 -10.57 -2.38
CA GLY A 257 -11.65 -10.44 -1.07
C GLY A 257 -12.50 -9.17 -0.88
N ARG A 258 -12.74 -8.37 -1.91
CA ARG A 258 -13.50 -7.10 -1.80
C ARG A 258 -15.02 -7.26 -1.63
N GLU A 259 -15.56 -8.48 -1.71
CA GLU A 259 -17.01 -8.71 -1.66
C GLU A 259 -17.46 -9.29 -0.31
N GLU A 260 -16.86 -10.41 0.12
CA GLU A 260 -17.23 -11.11 1.34
C GLU A 260 -15.96 -11.69 1.96
N MET A 261 -15.72 -11.36 3.22
CA MET A 261 -14.56 -11.81 4.00
C MET A 261 -14.99 -12.24 5.40
N ASP A 262 -14.41 -13.34 5.86
CA ASP A 262 -14.63 -13.85 7.22
C ASP A 262 -13.42 -13.59 8.12
N ASP A 263 -13.66 -13.63 9.44
CA ASP A 263 -12.63 -13.44 10.46
C ASP A 263 -11.58 -14.56 10.46
N ASP A 264 -11.90 -15.74 9.90
CA ASP A 264 -10.96 -16.87 9.81
C ASP A 264 -9.88 -16.61 8.76
N LEU A 265 -10.26 -16.06 7.61
CA LEU A 265 -9.31 -15.66 6.57
C LEU A 265 -8.51 -14.43 7.03
N LEU A 266 -9.14 -13.46 7.70
CA LEU A 266 -8.42 -12.32 8.30
C LEU A 266 -7.38 -12.81 9.33
N TYR A 267 -7.74 -13.76 10.20
CA TYR A 267 -6.81 -14.39 11.13
C TYR A 267 -5.59 -14.99 10.40
N GLN A 268 -5.81 -15.74 9.31
CA GLN A 268 -4.71 -16.31 8.53
C GLN A 268 -3.80 -15.24 7.91
N ILE A 269 -4.37 -14.12 7.45
CA ILE A 269 -3.61 -12.98 6.93
C ILE A 269 -2.76 -12.34 8.03
N LEU A 270 -3.31 -12.17 9.24
CA LEU A 270 -2.57 -11.66 10.40
C LEU A 270 -1.45 -12.61 10.83
N VAL A 271 -1.69 -13.93 10.84
CA VAL A 271 -0.65 -14.95 11.08
C VAL A 271 0.49 -14.82 10.07
N ALA A 272 0.17 -14.64 8.78
CA ALA A 272 1.16 -14.44 7.74
C ALA A 272 1.94 -13.13 7.91
N LEU A 273 1.26 -12.03 8.29
CA LEU A 273 1.89 -10.74 8.54
C LEU A 273 2.87 -10.82 9.72
N ARG A 274 2.45 -11.43 10.83
CA ARG A 274 3.32 -11.70 11.98
C ARG A 274 4.60 -12.41 11.53
N GLY A 275 4.44 -13.52 10.79
CA GLY A 275 5.56 -14.30 10.28
C GLY A 275 6.48 -13.50 9.37
N ALA A 276 5.92 -12.70 8.45
CA ALA A 276 6.67 -11.85 7.54
C ALA A 276 7.47 -10.76 8.27
N LEU A 277 6.90 -10.16 9.31
CA LEU A 277 7.58 -9.16 10.16
C LEU A 277 8.70 -9.76 11.02
N ALA A 278 8.54 -11.00 11.49
CA ALA A 278 9.56 -11.69 12.28
C ALA A 278 10.86 -11.94 11.50
N ILE A 279 10.77 -12.11 10.18
CA ILE A 279 11.91 -12.28 9.25
C ILE A 279 12.12 -11.07 8.33
N PHE A 280 11.65 -9.89 8.76
CA PHE A 280 11.65 -8.69 7.93
C PHE A 280 13.04 -8.35 7.39
N ASN A 281 13.09 -7.98 6.11
CA ASN A 281 14.30 -7.56 5.42
C ASN A 281 14.06 -6.19 4.77
N GLU A 282 14.79 -5.18 5.22
CA GLU A 282 14.65 -3.80 4.71
C GLU A 282 14.91 -3.68 3.21
N SER A 283 15.77 -4.54 2.65
CA SER A 283 16.08 -4.53 1.21
C SER A 283 15.03 -5.24 0.36
N ASP A 284 14.14 -6.03 0.96
CA ASP A 284 13.09 -6.78 0.26
C ASP A 284 11.81 -6.84 1.11
N PRO A 285 11.09 -5.70 1.26
CA PRO A 285 9.88 -5.62 2.07
C PRO A 285 8.62 -6.12 1.33
N ASN A 286 8.76 -6.74 0.15
CA ASN A 286 7.65 -7.03 -0.76
C ASN A 286 6.57 -7.93 -0.15
N LEU A 287 6.96 -8.91 0.68
CA LEU A 287 5.98 -9.78 1.34
C LEU A 287 5.10 -8.98 2.32
N VAL A 288 5.70 -8.17 3.20
CA VAL A 288 4.95 -7.31 4.13
C VAL A 288 4.09 -6.32 3.34
N LEU A 289 4.66 -5.66 2.33
CA LEU A 289 3.94 -4.73 1.47
C LEU A 289 2.71 -5.38 0.80
N SER A 290 2.85 -6.59 0.27
CA SER A 290 1.75 -7.32 -0.36
C SER A 290 0.64 -7.71 0.61
N ILE A 291 0.99 -8.07 1.85
CA ILE A 291 0.01 -8.39 2.89
C ILE A 291 -0.73 -7.12 3.33
N MET A 292 -0.05 -5.98 3.41
CA MET A 292 -0.68 -4.69 3.68
C MET A 292 -1.65 -4.27 2.57
N MET A 293 -1.25 -4.43 1.30
CA MET A 293 -2.14 -4.24 0.15
C MET A 293 -3.38 -5.16 0.22
N CYS A 294 -3.17 -6.41 0.65
CA CYS A 294 -4.25 -7.37 0.87
C CYS A 294 -5.22 -6.86 1.95
N LEU A 295 -4.71 -6.53 3.15
CA LEU A 295 -5.49 -6.02 4.27
C LEU A 295 -6.27 -4.75 3.90
N LYS A 296 -5.62 -3.80 3.21
CA LYS A 296 -6.25 -2.56 2.76
C LYS A 296 -7.46 -2.83 1.85
N ASN A 297 -7.33 -3.79 0.94
CA ASN A 297 -8.40 -4.13 0.00
C ASN A 297 -9.57 -4.88 0.64
N ILE A 298 -9.37 -5.56 1.77
CA ILE A 298 -10.43 -6.37 2.41
C ILE A 298 -11.13 -5.68 3.58
N VAL A 299 -10.53 -4.64 4.17
CA VAL A 299 -11.02 -4.07 5.43
C VAL A 299 -12.43 -3.50 5.34
N GLU A 300 -12.78 -2.88 4.22
CA GLU A 300 -14.13 -2.33 3.97
C GLU A 300 -15.19 -3.42 3.76
N SER A 301 -14.76 -4.66 3.52
CA SER A 301 -15.63 -5.83 3.28
C SER A 301 -15.80 -6.70 4.54
N LEU A 302 -15.21 -6.29 5.67
CA LEU A 302 -15.36 -7.00 6.93
C LEU A 302 -16.78 -6.81 7.49
N PRO A 303 -17.33 -7.81 8.19
CA PRO A 303 -18.59 -7.66 8.87
C PRO A 303 -18.46 -6.62 10.01
N PRO A 304 -19.52 -5.86 10.32
CA PRO A 304 -19.46 -4.79 11.32
C PRO A 304 -19.14 -5.30 12.73
N ASP A 305 -19.45 -6.56 13.02
CA ASP A 305 -19.15 -7.28 14.26
C ASP A 305 -17.82 -8.06 14.23
N SER A 306 -16.95 -7.79 13.26
CA SER A 306 -15.62 -8.41 13.18
C SER A 306 -14.83 -8.18 14.46
N ARG A 307 -14.31 -9.28 15.05
CA ARG A 307 -13.54 -9.24 16.30
C ARG A 307 -12.19 -8.53 16.17
N TYR A 308 -11.72 -8.29 14.94
CA TYR A 308 -10.39 -7.78 14.67
C TYR A 308 -10.37 -6.34 14.17
N LEU A 309 -11.51 -5.75 13.78
CA LEU A 309 -11.55 -4.46 13.10
C LEU A 309 -10.90 -3.34 13.94
N LEU A 310 -11.25 -3.25 15.22
CA LEU A 310 -10.65 -2.26 16.13
C LEU A 310 -9.15 -2.53 16.38
N SER A 311 -8.75 -3.79 16.59
CA SER A 311 -7.35 -4.14 16.82
C SER A 311 -6.48 -3.93 15.57
N LEU A 312 -7.06 -4.07 14.36
CA LEU A 312 -6.39 -3.83 13.09
C LEU A 312 -5.92 -2.37 12.95
N PHE A 313 -6.56 -1.42 13.64
CA PHE A 313 -6.09 -0.04 13.73
C PHE A 313 -4.67 0.00 14.31
N TRP A 314 -4.43 -0.71 15.42
CA TRP A 314 -3.14 -0.74 16.09
C TRP A 314 -2.09 -1.56 15.35
N VAL A 315 -2.51 -2.57 14.57
CA VAL A 315 -1.62 -3.22 13.60
C VAL A 315 -1.14 -2.20 12.57
N ALA A 316 -2.05 -1.39 12.02
CA ALA A 316 -1.70 -0.38 11.03
C ALA A 316 -0.81 0.74 11.60
N VAL A 317 -1.06 1.19 12.84
CA VAL A 317 -0.17 2.11 13.57
C VAL A 317 1.23 1.51 13.74
N ALA A 318 1.32 0.26 14.22
CA ALA A 318 2.61 -0.40 14.40
C ALA A 318 3.39 -0.52 13.07
N LEU A 319 2.71 -0.76 11.95
CA LEU A 319 3.30 -0.77 10.61
C LEU A 319 3.80 0.61 10.17
N VAL A 320 3.10 1.70 10.49
CA VAL A 320 3.56 3.07 10.25
C VAL A 320 4.83 3.35 11.07
N GLU A 321 4.87 2.89 12.32
CA GLU A 321 5.99 3.08 13.25
C GLU A 321 7.26 2.30 12.86
N ILE A 322 7.16 1.26 12.03
CA ILE A 322 8.35 0.64 11.40
C ILE A 322 9.14 1.67 10.59
N ASN A 323 8.43 2.63 9.96
CA ASN A 323 9.01 3.79 9.28
C ASN A 323 10.14 3.39 8.31
N ASN A 324 9.81 2.48 7.38
CA ASN A 324 10.64 2.06 6.26
C ASN A 324 10.03 2.57 4.93
N GLY A 325 10.86 3.04 4.01
CA GLY A 325 10.41 3.85 2.86
C GLY A 325 9.36 3.18 1.97
N PRO A 326 9.61 1.96 1.46
CA PRO A 326 8.65 1.23 0.64
C PRO A 326 7.32 0.91 1.32
N ILE A 327 7.31 0.63 2.63
CA ILE A 327 6.07 0.24 3.35
C ILE A 327 5.29 1.45 3.89
N PHE A 328 5.96 2.56 4.17
CA PHE A 328 5.36 3.69 4.90
C PHE A 328 4.10 4.27 4.23
N PRO A 329 4.07 4.56 2.91
CA PRO A 329 2.85 5.04 2.26
C PRO A 329 1.71 4.03 2.35
N MET A 330 1.98 2.74 2.12
CA MET A 330 0.97 1.68 2.21
C MET A 330 0.47 1.48 3.64
N ALA A 331 1.31 1.71 4.65
CA ALA A 331 0.92 1.62 6.06
C ALA A 331 -0.09 2.72 6.41
N ILE A 332 0.14 3.94 5.93
CA ILE A 332 -0.83 5.02 6.08
C ILE A 332 -2.10 4.67 5.30
N GLU A 333 -2.04 4.23 4.04
CA GLU A 333 -3.24 3.84 3.28
C GLU A 333 -4.08 2.77 4.00
N LEU A 334 -3.43 1.76 4.57
CA LEU A 334 -4.08 0.74 5.38
C LEU A 334 -4.74 1.37 6.62
N LEU A 335 -3.99 2.18 7.38
CA LEU A 335 -4.50 2.85 8.59
C LEU A 335 -5.74 3.71 8.29
N LEU A 336 -5.73 4.46 7.19
CA LEU A 336 -6.87 5.27 6.77
C LEU A 336 -8.07 4.44 6.34
N SER A 337 -7.82 3.32 5.65
CA SER A 337 -8.89 2.41 5.24
C SER A 337 -9.54 1.74 6.46
N VAL A 338 -8.73 1.36 7.45
CA VAL A 338 -9.21 0.82 8.73
C VAL A 338 -10.01 1.86 9.50
N LEU A 339 -9.49 3.09 9.62
CA LEU A 339 -10.18 4.16 10.34
C LEU A 339 -11.56 4.47 9.73
N ARG A 340 -11.65 4.53 8.39
CA ARG A 340 -12.93 4.72 7.69
C ARG A 340 -13.89 3.53 7.84
N ALA A 341 -13.36 2.30 7.87
CA ALA A 341 -14.17 1.11 8.11
C ALA A 341 -14.75 1.10 9.54
N ILE A 342 -13.97 1.49 10.55
CA ILE A 342 -14.43 1.66 11.94
C ILE A 342 -15.52 2.73 12.03
N ASP A 343 -15.30 3.89 11.38
CA ASP A 343 -16.28 4.99 11.32
C ASP A 343 -17.59 4.54 10.65
N THR A 344 -17.49 3.87 9.49
CA THR A 344 -18.66 3.36 8.74
C THR A 344 -19.42 2.29 9.51
N ALA A 345 -18.74 1.47 10.31
CA ALA A 345 -19.36 0.48 11.19
C ALA A 345 -20.02 1.11 12.44
N GLY A 346 -19.87 2.41 12.66
CA GLY A 346 -20.56 3.15 13.71
C GLY A 346 -19.92 3.05 15.10
N TYR A 347 -18.67 2.60 15.21
CA TYR A 347 -17.98 2.44 16.50
C TYR A 347 -17.76 3.76 17.25
N PHE A 348 -17.74 4.89 16.55
CA PHE A 348 -17.58 6.22 17.14
C PHE A 348 -18.90 6.87 17.56
N THR A 349 -20.02 6.14 17.50
CA THR A 349 -21.32 6.68 17.91
C THR A 349 -21.46 6.65 19.44
N GLY A 350 -21.38 7.83 20.07
CA GLY A 350 -21.65 8.02 21.50
C GLY A 350 -20.44 7.90 22.44
N GLU A 351 -19.26 7.54 21.94
CA GLU A 351 -17.99 7.56 22.66
C GLU A 351 -16.95 8.32 21.82
N SER A 352 -15.96 8.94 22.46
CA SER A 352 -14.92 9.65 21.70
C SER A 352 -14.03 8.66 20.93
N ILE A 353 -13.51 9.11 19.78
CA ILE A 353 -12.60 8.29 18.95
C ILE A 353 -11.40 7.80 19.76
N VAL A 354 -10.84 8.68 20.59
CA VAL A 354 -9.67 8.38 21.43
C VAL A 354 -9.98 7.28 22.45
N GLU A 355 -11.13 7.33 23.12
CA GLU A 355 -11.54 6.32 24.09
C GLU A 355 -11.71 4.94 23.44
N VAL A 356 -12.45 4.87 22.33
CA VAL A 356 -12.71 3.63 21.59
C VAL A 356 -11.40 2.99 21.13
N LEU A 357 -10.50 3.77 20.53
CA LEU A 357 -9.23 3.26 20.01
C LEU A 357 -8.28 2.87 21.14
N LEU A 358 -8.16 3.64 22.22
CA LEU A 358 -7.29 3.29 23.34
C LEU A 358 -7.82 2.08 24.13
N ALA A 359 -9.13 1.90 24.25
CA ALA A 359 -9.71 0.69 24.85
C ALA A 359 -9.33 -0.56 24.05
N ALA A 360 -9.43 -0.49 22.71
CA ALA A 360 -8.99 -1.58 21.83
C ALA A 360 -7.48 -1.87 21.92
N ARG A 361 -6.68 -0.92 22.45
CA ARG A 361 -5.22 -1.05 22.63
C ARG A 361 -4.82 -1.87 23.85
N GLU A 362 -5.68 -1.97 24.87
CA GLU A 362 -5.35 -2.54 26.17
C GLU A 362 -4.62 -3.90 26.09
N PRO A 363 -5.06 -4.88 25.26
CA PRO A 363 -4.47 -6.23 25.23
C PRO A 363 -2.99 -6.25 24.81
N MET A 364 -2.55 -5.24 24.06
CA MET A 364 -1.19 -5.13 23.51
C MET A 364 -0.43 -3.90 24.03
N SER A 365 -0.96 -3.24 25.06
CA SER A 365 -0.45 -1.97 25.59
C SER A 365 1.04 -1.98 25.91
N HIS A 366 1.55 -3.03 26.57
CA HIS A 366 2.95 -3.12 26.96
C HIS A 366 3.92 -3.11 25.77
N VAL A 367 3.63 -3.88 24.72
CA VAL A 367 4.47 -3.93 23.51
C VAL A 367 4.30 -2.66 22.68
N ALA A 368 3.06 -2.18 22.55
CA ALA A 368 2.76 -0.97 21.81
C ALA A 368 3.45 0.26 22.43
N GLN A 369 3.50 0.38 23.77
CA GLN A 369 4.23 1.45 24.46
C GLN A 369 5.74 1.39 24.24
N GLN A 370 6.34 0.21 24.11
CA GLN A 370 7.76 0.11 23.76
C GLN A 370 8.01 0.66 22.35
N LEU A 371 7.11 0.37 21.41
CA LEU A 371 7.17 0.89 20.05
C LEU A 371 7.00 2.42 20.03
N ASP A 372 6.04 2.96 20.80
CA ASP A 372 5.84 4.40 20.98
C ASP A 372 7.10 5.09 21.47
N GLN A 373 7.76 4.51 22.49
CA GLN A 373 8.98 5.06 23.10
C GLN A 373 10.16 5.07 22.11
N LEU A 374 10.32 4.02 21.30
CA LEU A 374 11.30 4.01 20.21
C LEU A 374 10.97 5.04 19.15
N CYS A 375 9.68 5.32 18.96
CA CYS A 375 9.21 6.39 18.10
C CYS A 375 9.21 7.78 18.78
N GLY A 376 9.50 7.88 20.06
CA GLY A 376 9.48 9.16 20.80
C GLY A 376 8.12 9.85 20.72
N VAL A 377 7.04 9.07 20.84
CA VAL A 377 5.65 9.56 20.94
C VAL A 377 4.95 8.98 22.17
N ASN A 378 3.86 9.61 22.60
CA ASN A 378 2.98 9.08 23.63
C ASN A 378 1.51 9.28 23.24
N PHE A 379 0.75 8.18 23.15
CA PHE A 379 -0.66 8.21 22.76
C PHE A 379 -1.62 8.77 23.82
N ASP A 380 -1.15 9.15 25.01
CA ASP A 380 -1.91 10.00 25.94
C ASP A 380 -2.32 11.32 25.27
N HIS A 381 -1.45 11.87 24.41
CA HIS A 381 -1.77 12.98 23.51
C HIS A 381 -1.95 12.47 22.07
N PHE A 382 -3.04 11.70 21.88
CA PHE A 382 -3.33 10.90 20.69
C PHE A 382 -3.08 11.61 19.35
N SER A 383 -3.65 12.80 19.15
CA SER A 383 -3.51 13.53 17.88
C SER A 383 -2.09 13.95 17.57
N PHE A 384 -1.31 14.32 18.59
CA PHE A 384 0.10 14.67 18.43
C PHE A 384 0.95 13.43 18.17
N ALA A 385 0.62 12.29 18.76
CA ALA A 385 1.30 11.03 18.49
C ALA A 385 1.13 10.63 17.02
N VAL A 386 -0.11 10.59 16.52
CA VAL A 386 -0.43 10.30 15.11
C VAL A 386 0.26 11.29 14.17
N ALA A 387 0.17 12.60 14.46
CA ALA A 387 0.85 13.61 13.65
C ALA A 387 2.36 13.40 13.61
N THR A 388 2.98 13.12 14.76
CA THR A 388 4.42 12.93 14.85
C THR A 388 4.89 11.70 14.07
N ILE A 389 4.22 10.54 14.21
CA ILE A 389 4.59 9.33 13.45
C ILE A 389 4.40 9.52 11.94
N PHE A 390 3.42 10.31 11.50
CA PHE A 390 3.26 10.65 10.08
C PHE A 390 4.36 11.59 9.59
N LEU A 391 4.66 12.66 10.33
CA LEU A 391 5.63 13.67 9.92
C LEU A 391 7.07 13.12 9.79
N LYS A 392 7.40 12.02 10.47
CA LYS A 392 8.64 11.25 10.23
C LYS A 392 8.83 10.83 8.78
N GLY A 393 7.75 10.62 8.05
CA GLY A 393 7.76 10.24 6.65
C GLY A 393 8.12 11.35 5.67
N PHE A 394 8.35 12.59 6.12
CA PHE A 394 8.73 13.71 5.25
C PHE A 394 10.02 13.49 4.46
N ARG A 395 10.87 12.56 4.90
CA ARG A 395 12.08 12.15 4.19
C ARG A 395 11.82 11.34 2.92
N TYR A 396 10.64 10.76 2.77
CA TYR A 396 10.32 9.89 1.63
C TYR A 396 9.78 10.69 0.45
N ASN A 397 10.21 10.32 -0.75
CA ASN A 397 9.64 10.82 -1.99
C ASN A 397 8.14 10.45 -2.02
N ASN A 398 7.28 11.43 -2.29
CA ASN A 398 5.82 11.34 -2.22
C ASN A 398 5.20 11.20 -0.81
N GLY A 399 6.00 11.16 0.26
CA GLY A 399 5.49 11.06 1.64
C GLY A 399 4.60 12.24 2.03
N LYS A 400 4.91 13.46 1.54
CA LYS A 400 4.18 14.69 1.91
C LYS A 400 2.69 14.64 1.51
N GLU A 401 2.34 14.01 0.39
CA GLU A 401 0.95 13.94 -0.10
C GLU A 401 0.12 12.94 0.74
N ILE A 402 0.66 11.74 0.97
CA ILE A 402 -0.03 10.73 1.77
C ILE A 402 -0.16 11.15 3.25
N ILE A 403 0.84 11.85 3.81
CA ILE A 403 0.76 12.44 5.15
C ILE A 403 -0.35 13.48 5.21
N PHE A 404 -0.42 14.37 4.22
CA PHE A 404 -1.47 15.39 4.14
C PHE A 404 -2.86 14.76 4.09
N GLN A 405 -3.08 13.77 3.22
CA GLN A 405 -4.34 13.03 3.14
C GLN A 405 -4.66 12.31 4.45
N GLY A 406 -3.66 11.73 5.10
CA GLY A 406 -3.83 11.00 6.34
C GLY A 406 -4.29 11.90 7.47
N LEU A 407 -3.58 13.00 7.72
CA LEU A 407 -3.95 13.93 8.78
C LEU A 407 -5.33 14.59 8.53
N ILE A 408 -5.68 14.87 7.27
CA ILE A 408 -7.02 15.36 6.91
C ILE A 408 -8.09 14.32 7.24
N THR A 409 -7.85 13.05 6.95
CA THR A 409 -8.83 12.00 7.23
C THR A 409 -9.08 11.85 8.73
N PHE A 410 -8.01 11.90 9.55
CA PHE A 410 -8.17 11.93 11.00
C PHE A 410 -8.94 13.16 11.48
N LEU A 411 -8.59 14.35 10.98
CA LEU A 411 -9.27 15.60 11.33
C LEU A 411 -10.75 15.58 10.91
N ASP A 412 -11.07 15.10 9.70
CA ASP A 412 -12.44 14.98 9.17
C ASP A 412 -13.31 14.09 10.04
N ILE A 413 -12.79 12.92 10.42
CA ILE A 413 -13.51 11.96 11.26
C ILE A 413 -13.69 12.55 12.68
N GLU A 414 -12.66 13.16 13.26
CA GLU A 414 -12.78 13.81 14.57
C GLU A 414 -13.81 14.95 14.57
N CYS A 415 -13.83 15.78 13.53
CA CYS A 415 -14.78 16.88 13.39
C CYS A 415 -16.22 16.42 13.18
N LYS A 416 -16.46 15.25 12.57
CA LYS A 416 -17.82 14.68 12.41
C LYS A 416 -18.46 14.26 13.73
N HIS A 417 -17.64 13.87 14.69
CA HIS A 417 -18.08 13.34 15.99
C HIS A 417 -17.94 14.36 17.13
N THR A 418 -17.68 15.64 16.80
CA THR A 418 -17.56 16.73 17.77
C THR A 418 -18.76 17.67 17.65
N ASP A 419 -19.43 17.95 18.77
CA ASP A 419 -20.58 18.87 18.83
C ASP A 419 -20.17 20.35 18.97
N GLU A 420 -18.88 20.63 19.21
CA GLU A 420 -18.36 21.99 19.42
C GLU A 420 -18.23 22.76 18.11
N ILE A 421 -19.05 23.81 17.98
CA ILE A 421 -19.02 24.73 16.85
C ILE A 421 -18.14 25.92 17.21
N ASN A 422 -17.23 26.32 16.32
CA ASN A 422 -16.33 27.49 16.42
C ASN A 422 -15.11 27.43 17.36
N MET A 423 -14.88 26.33 18.09
CA MET A 423 -13.63 26.07 18.81
C MET A 423 -13.03 24.74 18.39
N ILE A 424 -11.69 24.69 18.34
CA ILE A 424 -10.94 23.45 18.07
C ILE A 424 -10.49 22.88 19.40
N GLY A 425 -11.09 21.76 19.80
CA GLY A 425 -10.72 21.03 21.00
C GLY A 425 -9.28 20.51 20.97
N SER A 426 -8.80 20.12 22.15
CA SER A 426 -7.44 19.59 22.34
C SER A 426 -7.14 18.34 21.51
N HIS A 427 -8.16 17.51 21.22
CA HIS A 427 -8.07 16.28 20.45
C HIS A 427 -7.82 16.50 18.95
N GLN A 428 -8.08 17.70 18.40
CA GLN A 428 -7.87 18.00 16.99
C GLN A 428 -6.52 18.71 16.74
N LEU A 429 -5.93 19.32 17.78
CA LEU A 429 -4.78 20.22 17.65
C LEU A 429 -3.55 19.57 17.03
N GLY A 430 -3.29 18.29 17.32
CA GLY A 430 -2.15 17.58 16.74
C GLY A 430 -2.27 17.40 15.22
N TYR A 431 -3.45 17.00 14.75
CA TYR A 431 -3.71 16.87 13.31
C TYR A 431 -3.62 18.23 12.62
N LEU A 432 -4.21 19.27 13.22
CA LEU A 432 -4.19 20.63 12.69
C LEU A 432 -2.77 21.20 12.60
N ALA A 433 -1.97 21.08 13.67
CA ALA A 433 -0.56 21.48 13.67
C ALA A 433 0.23 20.77 12.57
N GLY A 434 -0.10 19.50 12.33
CA GLY A 434 0.39 18.69 11.22
C GLY A 434 0.04 19.26 9.84
N VAL A 435 -1.25 19.54 9.62
CA VAL A 435 -1.83 19.85 8.31
C VAL A 435 -1.60 21.29 7.87
N LEU A 436 -1.72 22.28 8.76
CA LEU A 436 -1.77 23.69 8.37
C LEU A 436 -0.59 24.11 7.47
N PRO A 437 0.68 23.79 7.78
CA PRO A 437 1.79 24.16 6.91
C PRO A 437 1.77 23.46 5.55
N LEU A 438 1.24 22.22 5.49
CA LEU A 438 1.07 21.47 4.25
C LEU A 438 -0.09 22.01 3.41
N ALA A 439 -1.17 22.47 4.06
CA ALA A 439 -2.34 23.04 3.39
C ALA A 439 -2.00 24.32 2.63
N VAL A 440 -1.14 25.17 3.21
CA VAL A 440 -0.63 26.38 2.53
C VAL A 440 0.16 26.04 1.28
N LYS A 441 1.02 25.02 1.37
CA LYS A 441 1.80 24.56 0.22
C LYS A 441 0.91 24.03 -0.91
N ASN A 442 -0.20 23.38 -0.55
CA ASN A 442 -1.14 22.77 -1.48
C ASN A 442 -2.31 23.69 -1.87
N GLU A 443 -2.30 24.97 -1.46
CA GLU A 443 -3.38 25.96 -1.72
C GLU A 443 -4.76 25.54 -1.16
N LYS A 444 -4.78 24.67 -0.14
CA LYS A 444 -6.01 24.11 0.46
C LYS A 444 -6.32 24.65 1.86
N LEU A 445 -5.63 25.71 2.30
CA LEU A 445 -5.79 26.24 3.66
C LEU A 445 -7.26 26.56 4.00
N LYS A 446 -7.97 27.26 3.11
CA LYS A 446 -9.40 27.62 3.32
C LYS A 446 -10.29 26.37 3.47
N GLU A 447 -10.04 25.32 2.70
CA GLU A 447 -10.78 24.05 2.80
C GLU A 447 -10.57 23.38 4.17
N ILE A 448 -9.33 23.37 4.66
CA ILE A 448 -9.00 22.78 5.97
C ILE A 448 -9.61 23.58 7.12
N LEU A 449 -9.58 24.90 7.04
CA LEU A 449 -10.18 25.75 8.07
C LEU A 449 -11.71 25.59 8.11
N ARG A 450 -12.37 25.41 6.95
CA ARG A 450 -13.80 25.06 6.88
C ARG A 450 -14.08 23.69 7.51
N LEU A 451 -13.27 22.70 7.17
CA LEU A 451 -13.40 21.34 7.70
C LEU A 451 -13.24 21.32 9.23
N ALA A 452 -12.32 22.12 9.76
CA ALA A 452 -12.10 22.26 11.21
C ALA A 452 -13.15 23.15 11.92
N GLY A 453 -14.19 23.61 11.22
CA GLY A 453 -15.24 24.47 11.81
C GLY A 453 -14.78 25.89 12.15
N LEU A 454 -13.67 26.37 11.59
CA LEU A 454 -13.13 27.71 11.86
C LEU A 454 -13.68 28.79 10.92
N LEU A 455 -14.24 28.39 9.77
CA LEU A 455 -14.84 29.26 8.76
C LEU A 455 -16.31 28.89 8.52
N ASP A 456 -17.18 29.89 8.44
CA ASP A 456 -18.58 29.69 8.08
C ASP A 456 -18.71 29.16 6.64
N SER A 457 -19.65 28.23 6.46
CA SER A 457 -19.93 27.60 5.16
C SER A 457 -20.53 28.58 4.14
N GLU A 458 -21.10 29.71 4.59
CA GLU A 458 -21.84 30.68 3.79
C GLU A 458 -21.09 32.01 3.55
N ALA A 459 -19.90 32.22 4.15
CA ALA A 459 -19.13 33.45 3.93
C ALA A 459 -18.63 33.50 2.48
N GLU A 460 -19.12 34.49 1.71
CA GLU A 460 -18.66 34.76 0.35
C GLU A 460 -17.15 35.00 0.34
N LEU A 461 -16.50 34.37 -0.64
CA LEU A 461 -15.06 34.30 -0.79
C LEU A 461 -14.50 35.65 -1.27
N ASP A 462 -14.28 36.59 -0.35
CA ASP A 462 -13.34 37.66 -0.66
C ASP A 462 -11.92 37.07 -0.69
N GLU A 463 -11.24 37.22 -1.83
CA GLU A 463 -9.85 36.78 -2.02
C GLU A 463 -8.87 37.60 -1.14
N ASP A 464 -9.34 38.73 -0.60
CA ASP A 464 -8.57 39.73 0.14
C ASP A 464 -8.75 39.72 1.67
N GLU A 465 -9.59 38.83 2.24
CA GLU A 465 -9.57 38.63 3.70
C GLU A 465 -8.30 37.86 4.10
N ASP A 466 -7.26 38.60 4.48
CA ASP A 466 -6.12 38.09 5.22
C ASP A 466 -6.65 37.52 6.55
N TYR A 467 -7.00 36.22 6.57
CA TYR A 467 -7.26 35.52 7.82
C TYR A 467 -6.02 35.64 8.69
N THR A 468 -6.07 36.55 9.64
CA THR A 468 -4.92 36.80 10.50
C THR A 468 -4.66 35.56 11.34
N HIS A 469 -3.39 35.18 11.45
CA HIS A 469 -2.95 34.05 12.28
C HIS A 469 -3.51 34.15 13.72
N GLY A 470 -3.75 35.37 14.21
CA GLY A 470 -4.42 35.69 15.48
C GLY A 470 -5.83 35.10 15.60
N CYS A 471 -6.71 35.32 14.61
CA CYS A 471 -8.08 34.80 14.65
C CYS A 471 -8.15 33.26 14.69
N ILE A 472 -7.17 32.58 14.08
CA ILE A 472 -7.11 31.12 14.13
C ILE A 472 -6.59 30.68 15.50
N PHE A 473 -5.55 31.34 16.02
CA PHE A 473 -4.94 31.00 17.30
C PHE A 473 -5.90 31.17 18.48
N GLU A 474 -6.73 32.21 18.47
CA GLU A 474 -7.76 32.46 19.51
C GLU A 474 -8.83 31.36 19.59
N LYS A 475 -9.06 30.63 18.49
CA LYS A 475 -10.05 29.53 18.43
C LYS A 475 -9.47 28.16 18.80
N LEU A 476 -8.18 28.08 19.14
CA LEU A 476 -7.52 26.84 19.56
C LEU A 476 -7.69 26.65 21.08
N ASP A 477 -8.29 25.53 21.49
CA ASP A 477 -8.44 25.17 22.90
C ASP A 477 -7.12 24.60 23.48
N ILE A 478 -6.18 25.51 23.77
CA ILE A 478 -4.91 25.16 24.40
C ILE A 478 -5.14 25.06 25.92
N THR A 479 -5.61 23.89 26.34
CA THR A 479 -6.03 23.60 27.73
C THR A 479 -4.89 23.61 28.75
N ASP A 480 -3.69 23.21 28.34
CA ASP A 480 -2.56 22.99 29.25
C ASP A 480 -1.18 23.28 28.62
N GLN A 481 -0.17 23.38 29.49
CA GLN A 481 1.22 23.69 29.11
C GLN A 481 1.86 22.62 28.21
N THR A 482 1.48 21.35 28.36
CA THR A 482 2.01 20.25 27.55
C THR A 482 1.43 20.34 26.14
N THR A 483 0.12 20.53 26.01
CA THR A 483 -0.56 20.74 24.72
C THR A 483 0.03 21.95 23.98
N ALA A 484 0.25 23.07 24.68
CA ALA A 484 0.94 24.24 24.13
C ALA A 484 2.36 23.91 23.63
N LEU A 485 3.14 23.17 24.43
CA LEU A 485 4.49 22.75 24.10
C LEU A 485 4.53 21.86 22.85
N LEU A 486 3.63 20.88 22.76
CA LEU A 486 3.54 19.95 21.63
C LEU A 486 3.13 20.68 20.35
N PHE A 487 2.17 21.60 20.44
CA PHE A 487 1.73 22.41 19.30
C PHE A 487 2.87 23.28 18.74
N VAL A 488 3.52 24.07 19.60
CA VAL A 488 4.65 24.92 19.19
C VAL A 488 5.81 24.08 18.69
N SER A 489 6.18 22.99 19.37
CA SER A 489 7.29 22.12 18.96
C SER A 489 7.03 21.47 17.60
N THR A 490 5.79 21.04 17.32
CA THR A 490 5.42 20.48 16.01
C THR A 490 5.65 21.48 14.88
N LEU A 491 5.18 22.73 15.05
CA LEU A 491 5.38 23.79 14.07
C LEU A 491 6.86 24.15 13.88
N VAL A 492 7.62 24.25 14.97
CA VAL A 492 9.07 24.51 14.93
C VAL A 492 9.81 23.40 14.19
N THR A 493 9.44 22.14 14.41
CA THR A 493 10.09 21.00 13.76
C THR A 493 9.74 20.93 12.27
N GLN A 494 8.48 21.20 11.90
CA GLN A 494 8.09 21.35 10.50
C GLN A 494 8.80 22.50 9.78
N LEU A 495 9.03 23.64 10.47
CA LEU A 495 9.77 24.77 9.91
C LEU A 495 11.19 24.37 9.46
N GLN A 496 11.78 23.38 10.13
CA GLN A 496 13.12 22.89 9.79
C GLN A 496 13.14 22.10 8.48
N MET A 497 12.04 21.43 8.17
CA MET A 497 11.84 20.61 6.97
C MET A 497 11.14 21.37 5.83
N ALA A 498 10.68 22.59 6.08
CA ALA A 498 10.01 23.41 5.09
C ALA A 498 11.01 23.95 4.07
N ASP A 499 10.71 23.75 2.78
CA ASP A 499 11.50 24.30 1.67
C ASP A 499 10.85 25.55 1.08
N ASN A 500 9.51 25.62 1.10
CA ASN A 500 8.72 26.69 0.49
C ASN A 500 8.70 27.95 1.36
N VAL A 501 8.97 29.11 0.76
CA VAL A 501 8.95 30.42 1.43
C VAL A 501 7.57 30.76 2.00
N ASN A 502 6.48 30.44 1.29
CA ASN A 502 5.12 30.70 1.76
C ASN A 502 4.76 29.84 2.98
N GLN A 503 5.19 28.57 2.98
CA GLN A 503 5.05 27.68 4.13
C GLN A 503 5.84 28.21 5.34
N LYS A 504 7.09 28.67 5.12
CA LYS A 504 7.90 29.28 6.18
C LYS A 504 7.26 30.55 6.74
N ALA A 505 6.78 31.44 5.87
CA ALA A 505 6.12 32.68 6.26
C ALA A 505 4.88 32.40 7.12
N PHE A 506 4.06 31.43 6.73
CA PHE A 506 2.89 31.01 7.49
C PHE A 506 3.25 30.44 8.87
N ILE A 507 4.24 29.53 8.93
CA ILE A 507 4.68 28.98 10.23
C ILE A 507 5.20 30.10 11.13
N TYR A 508 6.04 31.01 10.62
CA TYR A 508 6.51 32.15 11.41
C TYR A 508 5.38 33.07 11.87
N GLY A 509 4.34 33.26 11.06
CA GLY A 509 3.14 34.02 11.45
C GLY A 509 2.43 33.39 12.65
N PHE A 510 2.21 32.07 12.63
CA PHE A 510 1.65 31.34 13.79
C PHE A 510 2.57 31.39 15.01
N LEU A 511 3.88 31.26 14.82
CA LEU A 511 4.85 31.34 15.92
C LEU A 511 4.92 32.75 16.52
N ALA A 512 4.68 33.81 15.74
CA ALA A 512 4.60 35.18 16.24
C ALA A 512 3.39 35.36 17.18
N GLU A 513 2.25 34.80 16.82
CA GLU A 513 1.07 34.80 17.70
C GLU A 513 1.32 34.00 18.99
N ALA A 514 1.90 32.79 18.85
CA ALA A 514 2.27 31.98 20.00
C ALA A 514 3.27 32.70 20.94
N SER A 515 4.20 33.49 20.39
CA SER A 515 5.18 34.24 21.19
C SER A 515 4.54 35.32 22.08
N SER A 516 3.39 35.85 21.67
CA SER A 516 2.63 36.85 22.43
C SER A 516 1.63 36.20 23.39
N SER A 517 0.95 35.14 22.95
CA SER A 517 -0.15 34.50 23.68
C SER A 517 0.33 33.47 24.71
N ILE A 518 1.42 32.75 24.46
CA ILE A 518 1.99 31.72 25.36
C ILE A 518 3.52 31.88 25.55
N PRO A 519 3.99 33.04 26.05
CA PRO A 519 5.41 33.43 26.06
C PRO A 519 6.31 32.49 26.88
N THR A 520 5.80 31.93 27.98
CA THR A 520 6.54 31.00 28.85
C THR A 520 6.94 29.73 28.10
N ILE A 521 6.01 29.11 27.38
CA ILE A 521 6.27 27.92 26.57
C ILE A 521 7.10 28.27 25.34
N PHE A 522 6.79 29.38 24.67
CA PHE A 522 7.53 29.81 23.49
C PHE A 522 9.02 30.12 23.80
N SER A 523 9.33 30.61 25.01
CA SER A 523 10.72 30.86 25.45
C SER A 523 11.61 29.60 25.40
N THR A 524 11.01 28.40 25.51
CA THR A 524 11.74 27.13 25.47
C THR A 524 12.27 26.78 24.08
N VAL A 525 11.59 27.23 23.02
CA VAL A 525 11.97 26.98 21.62
C VAL A 525 12.78 28.13 21.00
N TYR A 526 12.81 29.28 21.68
CA TYR A 526 13.41 30.51 21.18
C TYR A 526 14.89 30.35 20.78
N ASP A 527 15.69 29.67 21.61
CA ASP A 527 17.11 29.45 21.35
C ASP A 527 17.37 28.62 20.07
N THR A 528 16.48 27.68 19.79
CA THR A 528 16.54 26.86 18.56
C THR A 528 16.11 27.65 17.33
N LEU A 529 15.19 28.60 17.48
CA LEU A 529 14.67 29.43 16.40
C LEU A 529 15.58 30.62 16.05
N LEU A 530 16.29 31.19 17.03
CA LEU A 530 17.04 32.44 16.87
C LEU A 530 18.05 32.43 15.70
N PRO A 531 18.89 31.39 15.50
CA PRO A 531 19.79 31.33 14.35
C PRO A 531 19.04 31.35 13.01
N LYS A 532 17.87 30.68 12.94
CA LYS A 532 17.05 30.60 11.72
C LYS A 532 16.31 31.89 11.44
N MET A 533 15.83 32.57 12.48
CA MET A 533 15.25 33.90 12.38
C MET A 533 16.27 34.89 11.79
N ASN A 534 17.50 34.88 12.30
CA ASN A 534 18.58 35.71 11.76
C ASN A 534 18.89 35.39 10.29
N GLN A 535 18.97 34.10 9.93
CA GLN A 535 19.15 33.68 8.53
C GLN A 535 17.98 34.11 7.64
N ALA A 536 16.75 34.03 8.14
CA ALA A 536 15.56 34.40 7.37
C ALA A 536 15.48 35.91 7.13
N ILE A 537 15.88 36.74 8.10
CA ILE A 537 15.98 38.20 7.93
C ILE A 537 17.04 38.56 6.88
N LEU A 538 18.19 37.87 6.90
CA LEU A 538 19.31 38.18 5.98
C LEU A 538 19.03 37.74 4.55
N ASN A 539 18.30 36.64 4.35
CA ASN A 539 18.18 35.97 3.06
C ASN A 539 16.81 36.11 2.40
N CYS A 540 15.78 36.61 3.10
CA CYS A 540 14.41 36.60 2.60
C CYS A 540 13.90 38.00 2.24
N THR A 541 13.29 38.13 1.06
CA THR A 541 12.64 39.36 0.59
C THR A 541 11.14 39.39 0.89
N ASN A 542 10.60 38.34 1.51
CA ASN A 542 9.17 38.26 1.84
C ASN A 542 8.86 39.12 3.08
N GLN A 543 8.12 40.21 2.87
CA GLN A 543 7.76 41.16 3.92
C GLN A 543 6.99 40.51 5.08
N ARG A 544 6.04 39.61 4.79
CA ARG A 544 5.22 38.92 5.82
C ARG A 544 6.09 38.08 6.77
N LEU A 545 7.11 37.44 6.23
CA LEU A 545 8.07 36.67 7.03
C LEU A 545 8.86 37.60 7.96
N VAL A 546 9.41 38.69 7.40
CA VAL A 546 10.22 39.66 8.16
C VAL A 546 9.41 40.31 9.28
N GLU A 547 8.15 40.67 9.01
CA GLU A 547 7.23 41.21 10.00
C GLU A 547 6.94 40.20 11.12
N SER A 548 6.69 38.93 10.78
CA SER A 548 6.47 37.86 11.77
C SER A 548 7.69 37.67 12.69
N VAL A 549 8.89 37.62 12.10
CA VAL A 549 10.15 37.50 12.88
C VAL A 549 10.36 38.75 13.76
N LYS A 550 10.08 39.95 13.25
CA LYS A 550 10.14 41.18 14.04
C LYS A 550 9.20 41.11 15.24
N THR A 551 7.97 40.64 15.07
CA THR A 551 7.01 40.47 16.17
C THR A 551 7.54 39.51 17.23
N ILE A 552 8.10 38.36 16.84
CA ILE A 552 8.73 37.40 17.77
C ILE A 552 9.86 38.06 18.57
N LEU A 553 10.75 38.81 17.89
CA LEU A 553 11.89 39.48 18.54
C LEU A 553 11.43 40.60 19.48
N LEU A 554 10.35 41.32 19.14
CA LEU A 554 9.75 42.32 20.02
C LEU A 554 9.13 41.69 21.26
N ALA A 555 8.36 40.60 21.10
CA ALA A 555 7.79 39.84 22.21
C ALA A 555 8.88 39.32 23.16
N ALA A 556 9.99 38.81 22.60
CA ALA A 556 11.14 38.36 23.37
C ALA A 556 11.86 39.48 24.15
N CYS A 557 11.81 40.73 23.66
CA CYS A 557 12.37 41.87 24.38
C CYS A 557 11.43 42.41 25.46
N SER A 558 10.11 42.25 25.29
CA SER A 558 9.11 42.80 26.20
C SER A 558 8.76 41.88 27.37
N ASP A 559 8.83 40.57 27.19
CA ASP A 559 8.39 39.60 28.20
C ASP A 559 9.56 39.03 29.03
N PRO A 560 9.49 39.05 30.37
CA PRO A 560 10.56 38.60 31.25
C PRO A 560 10.90 37.11 31.12
N SER A 561 9.99 36.28 30.59
CA SER A 561 10.20 34.84 30.37
C SER A 561 11.38 34.56 29.43
N PHE A 562 11.69 35.50 28.54
CA PHE A 562 12.79 35.39 27.57
C PHE A 562 14.16 35.86 28.12
N SER A 563 14.22 36.35 29.35
CA SER A 563 15.48 36.74 29.99
C SER A 563 16.45 35.55 30.12
N ASP A 564 17.75 35.80 29.93
CA ASP A 564 18.80 34.76 30.03
C ASP A 564 18.79 34.04 31.38
N THR A 565 18.42 34.74 32.47
CA THR A 565 18.30 34.15 33.81
C THR A 565 17.13 33.18 33.91
N SER A 566 15.98 33.53 33.33
CA SER A 566 14.78 32.68 33.36
C SER A 566 14.94 31.46 32.45
N ARG A 567 15.51 31.64 31.25
CA ARG A 567 15.78 30.52 30.31
C ARG A 567 16.80 29.51 30.82
N LYS A 568 17.79 29.94 31.62
CA LYS A 568 18.75 29.02 32.27
C LYS A 568 18.18 28.26 33.46
N HIS A 569 17.20 28.83 34.14
CA HIS A 569 16.56 28.21 35.30
C HIS A 569 15.42 27.26 34.89
N ASN A 570 14.79 27.52 33.75
CA ASN A 570 13.71 26.69 33.22
C ASN A 570 14.26 25.42 32.51
N PRO A 571 13.53 24.30 32.57
CA PRO A 571 13.91 23.09 31.84
C PRO A 571 13.93 23.35 30.33
N SER A 572 14.89 22.74 29.64
CA SER A 572 15.00 22.86 28.18
C SER A 572 13.80 22.23 27.47
N GLN A 573 13.50 22.70 26.25
CA GLN A 573 12.46 22.10 25.40
C GLN A 573 12.61 20.58 25.31
N LYS A 574 13.83 20.08 25.06
CA LYS A 574 14.12 18.65 25.02
C LYS A 574 13.74 17.94 26.32
N SER A 575 14.10 18.49 27.48
CA SER A 575 13.76 17.89 28.77
C SER A 575 12.24 17.83 29.02
N LEU A 576 11.51 18.87 28.61
CA LEU A 576 10.05 18.91 28.72
C LEU A 576 9.38 17.91 27.77
N LEU A 577 9.86 17.84 26.52
CA LEU A 577 9.37 16.87 25.53
C LEU A 577 9.66 15.43 25.94
N ASP A 578 10.86 15.15 26.46
CA ASP A 578 11.21 13.82 26.98
C ASP A 578 10.28 13.40 28.14
N LYS A 579 9.92 14.34 29.03
CA LYS A 579 8.95 14.09 30.11
C LYS A 579 7.52 13.86 29.59
N ALA A 580 7.12 14.55 28.53
CA ALA A 580 5.83 14.35 27.88
C ALA A 580 5.78 13.08 27.01
N GLY A 581 6.93 12.43 26.77
CA GLY A 581 7.05 11.26 25.89
C GLY A 581 7.19 11.61 24.40
N PHE A 582 7.50 12.86 24.06
CA PHE A 582 7.58 13.38 22.68
C PHE A 582 9.01 13.75 22.24
N SER A 583 9.99 12.91 22.57
CA SER A 583 11.40 13.15 22.26
C SER A 583 11.67 13.33 20.75
N ALA A 584 10.82 12.77 19.89
CA ALA A 584 10.92 12.92 18.44
C ALA A 584 10.74 14.38 17.98
N LEU A 585 9.92 15.17 18.67
CA LEU A 585 9.69 16.58 18.32
C LEU A 585 10.90 17.47 18.61
N ALA A 586 11.87 17.01 19.41
CA ALA A 586 13.11 17.75 19.66
C ALA A 586 14.13 17.61 18.52
N ASP A 587 13.93 16.65 17.61
CA ASP A 587 14.84 16.33 16.51
C ASP A 587 14.33 16.93 15.19
N PRO A 588 15.19 17.59 14.37
CA PRO A 588 14.80 18.19 13.10
C PRO A 588 14.16 17.22 12.10
N THR A 589 14.46 15.94 12.22
CA THR A 589 13.98 14.85 11.36
C THR A 589 12.86 14.03 12.01
N PHE A 590 12.24 14.53 13.10
CA PHE A 590 11.27 13.78 13.90
C PHE A 590 11.87 12.45 14.43
N ALA A 591 13.16 12.41 14.75
CA ALA A 591 13.90 11.19 15.14
C ALA A 591 13.88 10.07 14.08
N ALA A 592 13.66 10.41 12.80
CA ALA A 592 13.67 9.44 11.72
C ALA A 592 15.08 8.81 11.54
N THR A 593 16.15 9.56 11.80
CA THR A 593 17.54 9.09 11.66
C THR A 593 17.96 8.06 12.70
N SER A 594 17.33 8.03 13.87
CA SER A 594 17.57 7.06 14.95
C SER A 594 16.63 5.85 14.91
N THR A 595 15.76 5.75 13.91
CA THR A 595 14.78 4.67 13.80
C THR A 595 15.46 3.31 13.57
N ASN A 596 15.20 2.35 14.46
CA ASN A 596 15.65 0.97 14.29
C ASN A 596 14.55 0.12 13.65
N VAL A 597 14.54 0.08 12.32
CA VAL A 597 13.49 -0.57 11.52
C VAL A 597 13.30 -2.04 11.88
N LEU A 598 14.39 -2.80 12.08
CA LEU A 598 14.32 -4.22 12.43
C LEU A 598 13.75 -4.46 13.82
N GLN A 599 14.08 -3.61 14.79
CA GLN A 599 13.51 -3.70 16.14
C GLN A 599 12.01 -3.35 16.12
N ASN A 600 11.63 -2.30 15.39
CA ASN A 600 10.24 -1.90 15.24
C ASN A 600 9.41 -2.99 14.53
N ALA A 601 9.97 -3.64 13.51
CA ALA A 601 9.30 -4.76 12.83
C ALA A 601 9.07 -5.96 13.76
N LYS A 602 10.01 -6.27 14.66
CA LYS A 602 9.83 -7.32 15.68
C LYS A 602 8.73 -6.98 16.67
N LEU A 603 8.72 -5.75 17.20
CA LEU A 603 7.65 -5.31 18.10
C LEU A 603 6.28 -5.29 17.39
N ALA A 604 6.22 -4.86 16.13
CA ALA A 604 5.00 -4.95 15.34
C ALA A 604 4.53 -6.41 15.13
N SER A 605 5.46 -7.35 14.97
CA SER A 605 5.16 -8.79 14.96
C SER A 605 4.55 -9.25 16.29
N GLU A 606 5.11 -8.81 17.41
CA GLU A 606 4.61 -9.11 18.76
C GLU A 606 3.23 -8.48 19.04
N VAL A 607 2.97 -7.26 18.55
CA VAL A 607 1.63 -6.63 18.60
C VAL A 607 0.59 -7.53 17.92
N ILE A 608 0.90 -8.03 16.73
CA ILE A 608 0.00 -8.92 16.00
C ILE A 608 -0.18 -10.24 16.75
N GLU A 609 0.89 -10.79 17.34
CA GLU A 609 0.84 -12.01 18.15
C GLU A 609 -0.15 -11.89 19.32
N LEU A 610 -0.20 -10.75 19.99
CA LEU A 610 -1.14 -10.50 21.09
C LEU A 610 -2.59 -10.34 20.63
N ILE A 611 -2.84 -9.93 19.38
CA ILE A 611 -4.18 -9.81 18.81
C ILE A 611 -4.75 -11.18 18.40
N ILE A 612 -3.88 -12.10 17.97
CA ILE A 612 -4.27 -13.41 17.44
C ILE A 612 -4.12 -14.56 18.45
N ALA A 613 -3.53 -14.30 19.61
CA ALA A 613 -3.43 -15.24 20.73
C ALA A 613 -4.77 -15.35 21.47
#